data_AF-A0A5P9C3V5-F1
#
_entry.id   AF-A0A5P9C3V5-F1
#
_cell.length_a   1.000
_cell.length_b   1.000
_cell.length_c   1.000
_cell.angle_alpha   90.00
_cell.angle_beta   90.00
_cell.angle_gamma   90.00
#
_symmetry.space_group_name_H-M   'P 1'
#
loop_
_entity.id
_entity.type
_entity.pdbx_description
1 polymer ?
#
loop_
_entity_poly.entity_id
_entity_poly.type
_entity_poly.pdbx_seq_one_letter_code
_entity_poly.pdbx_strand_id
1 'polypeptide(L)'
;MKKLALLVSCSLLGACANLGSQPPVPVTSPLVQAFRDICLQTAPSFAEAHRVARQHGITEMTDMGFATVGFNADKSLSIQVKVSHECVVTGESQQDDTLTSQMLSAAAVNAGTTVPRKAPVKMVIAGQRFILMHDRQDGEAFVMLKPD
;
A
#
# COMPACT_ATOMS: atom_id res chain seq x y z
N MET A 1 40.69 16.98 -54.83
CA MET A 1 40.39 15.67 -54.21
C MET A 1 40.74 15.72 -52.72
N LYS A 2 39.74 15.85 -51.83
CA LYS A 2 39.85 15.55 -50.39
C LYS A 2 38.45 15.27 -49.85
N LYS A 3 38.38 14.26 -48.97
CA LYS A 3 37.28 13.30 -48.79
C LYS A 3 36.04 13.86 -48.06
N LEU A 4 34.87 13.37 -48.51
CA LEU A 4 33.61 13.30 -47.76
C LEU A 4 33.80 12.61 -46.40
N ALA A 5 33.04 13.04 -45.38
CA ALA A 5 32.12 12.14 -44.64
C ALA A 5 31.15 12.98 -43.78
N LEU A 6 29.85 12.82 -44.07
CA LEU A 6 28.71 13.30 -43.27
C LEU A 6 28.75 12.70 -41.86
N LEU A 7 28.47 13.52 -40.84
CA LEU A 7 28.02 13.03 -39.54
C LEU A 7 26.50 13.19 -39.43
N VAL A 8 25.85 12.03 -39.45
CA VAL A 8 24.45 11.81 -39.06
C VAL A 8 24.40 11.73 -37.54
N SER A 9 23.49 12.46 -36.92
CA SER A 9 22.78 11.98 -35.72
C SER A 9 21.56 12.85 -35.43
N CYS A 10 20.43 12.35 -35.96
CA CYS A 10 19.10 12.64 -35.47
C CYS A 10 18.98 12.05 -34.06
N SER A 11 18.53 12.82 -33.08
CA SER A 11 18.04 12.28 -31.81
C SER A 11 16.86 13.12 -31.37
N LEU A 12 15.71 12.49 -31.53
CA LEU A 12 14.37 12.95 -31.24
C LEU A 12 14.27 13.39 -29.77
N LEU A 13 13.92 14.64 -29.53
CA LEU A 13 13.38 15.09 -28.26
C LEU A 13 11.96 14.53 -28.12
N GLY A 14 11.88 13.26 -27.72
CA GLY A 14 10.65 12.65 -27.22
C GLY A 14 10.32 13.24 -25.85
N ALA A 15 9.67 14.39 -25.84
CA ALA A 15 9.02 14.90 -24.64
C ALA A 15 7.88 13.93 -24.29
N CYS A 16 8.11 13.06 -23.31
CA CYS A 16 7.07 12.25 -22.71
C CYS A 16 6.03 13.20 -22.11
N ALA A 17 4.90 13.34 -22.78
CA ALA A 17 3.70 13.96 -22.24
C ALA A 17 3.25 13.12 -21.02
N ASN A 18 3.65 13.55 -19.83
CA ASN A 18 3.18 12.97 -18.58
C ASN A 18 1.73 13.45 -18.36
N LEU A 19 0.79 12.75 -18.99
CA LEU A 19 -0.64 12.95 -18.82
C LEU A 19 -1.05 12.64 -17.37
N GLY A 20 -1.15 13.68 -16.55
CA GLY A 20 -2.09 13.73 -15.42
C GLY A 20 -1.71 13.04 -14.10
N SER A 21 -0.43 12.74 -13.87
CA SER A 21 0.03 12.29 -12.55
C SER A 21 0.11 13.49 -11.60
N GLN A 22 -0.91 13.72 -10.76
CA GLN A 22 -0.70 14.61 -9.61
C GLN A 22 0.41 14.04 -8.73
N PRO A 23 1.18 14.90 -8.06
CA PRO A 23 2.24 14.46 -7.15
C PRO A 23 1.69 13.44 -6.14
N PRO A 24 2.46 12.41 -5.77
CA PRO A 24 2.05 11.49 -4.72
C PRO A 24 1.80 12.26 -3.42
N VAL A 25 0.72 11.91 -2.72
CA VAL A 25 0.44 12.50 -1.40
C VAL A 25 1.42 11.90 -0.40
N PRO A 26 2.17 12.73 0.36
CA PRO A 26 3.08 12.22 1.39
C PRO A 26 2.33 11.38 2.43
N VAL A 27 2.92 10.27 2.84
CA VAL A 27 2.40 9.46 3.95
C VAL A 27 2.90 10.06 5.26
N THR A 28 2.00 10.67 6.01
CA THR A 28 2.29 11.30 7.31
C THR A 28 1.50 10.66 8.46
N SER A 29 0.39 9.99 8.16
CA SER A 29 -0.39 9.25 9.17
C SER A 29 0.37 8.01 9.65
N PRO A 30 0.56 7.83 10.97
CA PRO A 30 1.14 6.61 11.53
C PRO A 30 0.37 5.34 11.15
N LEU A 31 -0.95 5.43 11.03
CA LEU A 31 -1.81 4.32 10.62
C LEU A 31 -1.54 3.93 9.16
N VAL A 32 -1.46 4.91 8.25
CA VAL A 32 -1.14 4.65 6.84
C VAL A 32 0.28 4.12 6.69
N GLN A 33 1.22 4.62 7.51
CA GLN A 33 2.58 4.09 7.55
C GLN A 33 2.61 2.62 7.99
N ALA A 34 1.90 2.27 9.08
CA ALA A 34 1.77 0.90 9.53
C ALA A 34 1.12 0.02 8.46
N PHE A 35 0.05 0.47 7.82
CA PHE A 35 -0.61 -0.25 6.73
C PHE A 35 0.33 -0.52 5.55
N ARG A 36 1.13 0.48 5.16
CA ARG A 36 2.13 0.33 4.10
C ARG A 36 3.16 -0.73 4.45
N ASP A 37 3.75 -0.64 5.63
CA ASP A 37 4.86 -1.50 6.03
C ASP A 37 4.37 -2.93 6.30
N ILE A 38 3.22 -3.07 6.97
CA ILE A 38 2.67 -4.37 7.39
C ILE A 38 1.94 -5.08 6.25
N CYS A 39 1.11 -4.40 5.46
CA CYS A 39 0.29 -5.04 4.42
C CYS A 39 0.86 -4.88 3.02
N LEU A 40 1.12 -3.64 2.57
CA LEU A 40 1.54 -3.41 1.17
C LEU A 40 2.92 -4.03 0.86
N GLN A 41 3.88 -3.90 1.77
CA GLN A 41 5.25 -4.41 1.58
C GLN A 41 5.41 -5.91 1.84
N THR A 42 4.49 -6.53 2.56
CA THR A 42 4.52 -7.98 2.84
C THR A 42 3.59 -8.78 1.92
N ALA A 43 2.81 -8.10 1.09
CA ALA A 43 2.11 -8.71 -0.02
C ALA A 43 3.11 -9.40 -0.98
N PRO A 44 2.70 -10.48 -1.67
CA PRO A 44 1.33 -10.97 -1.77
C PRO A 44 0.93 -12.00 -0.70
N SER A 45 1.86 -12.50 0.11
CA SER A 45 1.60 -13.60 1.05
C SER A 45 1.22 -13.13 2.46
N PHE A 46 1.60 -11.91 2.84
CA PHE A 46 1.50 -11.39 4.20
C PHE A 46 2.28 -12.20 5.25
N ALA A 47 3.18 -13.10 4.83
CA ALA A 47 3.88 -14.00 5.75
C ALA A 47 4.76 -13.24 6.77
N GLU A 48 5.33 -12.11 6.36
CA GLU A 48 6.19 -11.27 7.20
C GLU A 48 5.41 -10.21 8.00
N ALA A 49 4.09 -10.11 7.83
CA ALA A 49 3.27 -9.05 8.42
C ALA A 49 3.43 -8.99 9.94
N HIS A 50 3.40 -10.14 10.63
CA HIS A 50 3.58 -10.19 12.09
C HIS A 50 4.95 -9.71 12.55
N ARG A 51 6.00 -10.06 11.79
CA ARG A 51 7.37 -9.64 12.12
C ARG A 51 7.51 -8.12 11.96
N VAL A 52 6.95 -7.56 10.89
CA VAL A 52 6.98 -6.12 10.63
C VAL A 52 6.10 -5.35 11.62
N ALA A 53 4.94 -5.89 12.00
CA ALA A 53 4.04 -5.26 12.96
C ALA A 53 4.69 -4.98 14.34
N ARG A 54 5.67 -5.78 14.76
CA ARG A 54 6.46 -5.53 15.98
C ARG A 54 7.24 -4.21 15.92
N GLN A 55 7.61 -3.75 14.72
CA GLN A 55 8.27 -2.45 14.53
C GLN A 55 7.32 -1.27 14.80
N HIS A 56 6.01 -1.53 14.79
CA HIS A 56 4.96 -0.58 15.15
C HIS A 56 4.42 -0.80 16.57
N GLY A 57 5.14 -1.54 17.43
CA GLY A 57 4.76 -1.76 18.82
C GLY A 57 3.72 -2.87 19.04
N ILE A 58 3.28 -3.55 17.98
CA ILE A 58 2.33 -4.68 18.08
C ILE A 58 3.11 -5.92 18.48
N THR A 59 3.09 -6.22 19.77
CA THR A 59 3.91 -7.28 20.38
C THR A 59 3.06 -8.44 20.91
N GLU A 60 1.80 -8.17 21.27
CA GLU A 60 0.83 -9.17 21.67
C GLU A 60 0.11 -9.70 20.42
N MET A 61 0.31 -10.99 20.12
CA MET A 61 -0.30 -11.66 18.97
C MET A 61 -1.10 -12.87 19.47
N THR A 62 -2.31 -13.03 18.98
CA THR A 62 -3.22 -14.12 19.30
C THR A 62 -3.65 -14.80 18.00
N ASP A 63 -3.40 -16.10 17.90
CA ASP A 63 -3.93 -16.92 16.82
C ASP A 63 -5.37 -17.34 17.13
N MET A 64 -6.31 -16.93 16.28
CA MET A 64 -7.74 -17.24 16.40
C MET A 64 -8.14 -18.48 15.57
N GLY A 65 -7.19 -19.17 14.94
CA GLY A 65 -7.43 -20.35 14.10
C GLY A 65 -7.87 -20.05 12.66
N PHE A 66 -8.44 -18.86 12.41
CA PHE A 66 -8.81 -18.39 11.07
C PHE A 66 -8.07 -17.12 10.63
N ALA A 67 -7.49 -16.40 11.59
CA ALA A 67 -6.63 -15.24 11.41
C ALA A 67 -5.78 -15.08 12.67
N THR A 68 -4.65 -14.38 12.54
CA THR A 68 -3.90 -13.88 13.70
C THR A 68 -4.25 -12.42 13.93
N VAL A 69 -4.53 -12.07 15.17
CA VAL A 69 -4.83 -10.71 15.59
C VAL A 69 -3.74 -10.22 16.52
N GLY A 70 -3.36 -8.96 16.44
CA GLY A 70 -2.41 -8.38 17.38
C GLY A 70 -2.72 -6.95 17.75
N PHE A 71 -2.26 -6.53 18.92
CA PHE A 71 -2.43 -5.18 19.45
C PHE A 71 -1.09 -4.61 19.94
N ASN A 72 -0.94 -3.29 19.86
CA ASN A 72 0.04 -2.58 20.67
C ASN A 72 -0.46 -2.41 22.12
N ALA A 73 0.44 -2.03 23.02
CA ALA A 73 0.17 -2.03 24.47
C ALA A 73 -0.99 -1.11 24.89
N ASP A 74 -1.19 0.01 24.20
CA ASP A 74 -2.29 0.95 24.47
C ASP A 74 -3.54 0.67 23.63
N LYS A 75 -3.51 -0.36 22.77
CA LYS A 75 -4.60 -0.78 21.86
C LYS A 75 -5.01 0.27 20.82
N SER A 76 -4.20 1.30 20.60
CA SER A 76 -4.44 2.31 19.57
C SER A 76 -4.17 1.81 18.15
N LEU A 77 -3.45 0.70 18.01
CA LEU A 77 -3.13 0.06 16.73
C LEU A 77 -3.29 -1.46 16.85
N SER A 78 -4.01 -2.05 15.90
CA SER A 78 -4.18 -3.48 15.78
C SER A 78 -3.99 -3.97 14.36
N ILE A 79 -3.74 -5.27 14.24
CA ILE A 79 -3.71 -5.97 12.95
C ILE A 79 -4.60 -7.20 13.00
N GLN A 80 -5.11 -7.58 11.83
CA GLN A 80 -5.65 -8.90 11.56
C GLN A 80 -5.03 -9.41 10.27
N VAL A 81 -4.42 -10.60 10.32
CA VAL A 81 -3.77 -11.21 9.16
C VAL A 81 -4.29 -12.63 8.98
N LYS A 82 -4.87 -12.88 7.81
CA LYS A 82 -5.11 -14.21 7.28
C LYS A 82 -4.11 -14.43 6.16
N VAL A 83 -3.06 -15.20 6.44
CA VAL A 83 -1.95 -15.43 5.51
C VAL A 83 -2.47 -15.78 4.11
N SER A 84 -1.92 -15.11 3.10
CA SER A 84 -2.26 -15.22 1.68
C SER A 84 -3.69 -14.81 1.29
N HIS A 85 -4.50 -14.25 2.19
CA HIS A 85 -5.89 -13.86 1.90
C HIS A 85 -6.20 -12.42 2.30
N GLU A 86 -5.83 -12.01 3.51
CA GLU A 86 -6.29 -10.73 4.07
C GLU A 86 -5.24 -10.15 5.01
N CYS A 87 -5.05 -8.83 4.92
CA CYS A 87 -4.27 -8.05 5.87
C CYS A 87 -5.04 -6.78 6.20
N VAL A 88 -5.30 -6.56 7.48
CA VAL A 88 -6.01 -5.40 8.02
C VAL A 88 -5.11 -4.72 9.03
N VAL A 89 -5.05 -3.40 8.95
CA VAL A 89 -4.50 -2.56 10.02
C VAL A 89 -5.59 -1.60 10.46
N THR A 90 -5.87 -1.61 11.76
CA THR A 90 -6.89 -0.76 12.38
C THR A 90 -6.21 0.16 13.37
N GLY A 91 -6.56 1.44 13.33
CA GLY A 91 -6.15 2.41 14.35
C GLY A 91 -7.33 3.16 14.93
N GLU A 92 -7.04 4.03 15.89
CA GLU A 92 -8.03 4.97 16.40
C GLU A 92 -8.63 5.83 15.28
N SER A 93 -9.90 6.19 15.45
CA SER A 93 -10.59 7.14 14.58
C SER A 93 -9.87 8.49 14.57
N GLN A 94 -9.56 8.98 13.38
CA GLN A 94 -8.82 10.22 13.18
C GLN A 94 -9.65 11.20 12.34
N GLN A 95 -9.64 12.48 12.72
CA GLN A 95 -10.22 13.55 11.90
C GLN A 95 -9.18 14.03 10.88
N ASP A 96 -8.83 13.15 9.94
CA ASP A 96 -7.94 13.47 8.82
C ASP A 96 -8.61 13.03 7.51
N ASP A 97 -9.03 14.01 6.70
CA ASP A 97 -9.72 13.78 5.43
C ASP A 97 -8.75 13.33 4.31
N THR A 98 -7.44 13.35 4.58
CA THR A 98 -6.40 12.95 3.63
C THR A 98 -6.04 11.47 3.74
N LEU A 99 -6.50 10.74 4.77
CA LEU A 99 -6.13 9.35 5.06
C LEU A 99 -6.31 8.41 3.85
N THR A 100 -7.46 8.48 3.18
CA THR A 100 -7.70 7.70 1.97
C THR A 100 -6.72 8.05 0.86
N SER A 101 -6.40 9.34 0.68
CA SER A 101 -5.45 9.79 -0.36
C SER A 101 -4.01 9.35 -0.06
N GLN A 102 -3.60 9.34 1.21
CA GLN A 102 -2.31 8.84 1.66
C GLN A 102 -2.22 7.33 1.45
N MET A 103 -3.25 6.57 1.86
CA MET A 103 -3.33 5.12 1.65
C MET A 103 -3.23 4.76 0.16
N LEU A 104 -3.97 5.44 -0.71
CA LEU A 104 -3.93 5.19 -2.15
C LEU A 104 -2.61 5.62 -2.79
N SER A 105 -1.95 6.66 -2.27
CA SER A 105 -0.60 7.05 -2.69
C SER A 105 0.43 5.99 -2.29
N ALA A 106 0.35 5.46 -1.06
CA ALA A 106 1.19 4.34 -0.62
C ALA A 106 0.96 3.08 -1.48
N ALA A 107 -0.29 2.77 -1.80
CA ALA A 107 -0.64 1.65 -2.67
C ALA A 107 -0.09 1.82 -4.08
N ALA A 108 -0.17 3.03 -4.66
CA ALA A 108 0.36 3.31 -5.99
C ALA A 108 1.88 3.08 -6.11
N VAL A 109 2.63 3.29 -5.02
CA VAL A 109 4.09 3.02 -4.97
C VAL A 109 4.39 1.51 -4.98
N ASN A 110 3.51 0.69 -4.40
CA ASN A 110 3.73 -0.75 -4.24
C ASN A 110 3.03 -1.59 -5.33
N ALA A 111 2.11 -0.99 -6.09
CA ALA A 111 1.35 -1.68 -7.12
C ALA A 111 2.10 -1.79 -8.45
N GLY A 112 1.95 -2.92 -9.13
CA GLY A 112 2.32 -3.11 -10.53
C GLY A 112 1.27 -2.58 -11.52
N THR A 113 0.27 -1.83 -11.05
CA THR A 113 -0.84 -1.27 -11.84
C THR A 113 -1.14 0.15 -11.40
N THR A 114 -1.74 0.95 -12.28
CA THR A 114 -2.31 2.24 -11.91
C THR A 114 -3.37 2.07 -10.82
N VAL A 115 -3.20 2.76 -9.70
CA VAL A 115 -4.16 2.76 -8.58
C VAL A 115 -5.13 3.95 -8.72
N PRO A 116 -6.45 3.72 -8.79
CA PRO A 116 -7.44 4.79 -8.78
C PRO A 116 -7.39 5.63 -7.50
N ARG A 117 -7.97 6.84 -7.55
CA ARG A 117 -7.93 7.81 -6.44
C ARG A 117 -9.10 7.72 -5.47
N LYS A 118 -9.96 6.71 -5.60
CA LYS A 118 -11.11 6.49 -4.73
C LYS A 118 -11.18 5.03 -4.33
N ALA A 119 -11.31 4.75 -3.04
CA ALA A 119 -11.54 3.41 -2.51
C ALA A 119 -13.02 3.01 -2.65
N PRO A 120 -13.34 1.70 -2.78
CA PRO A 120 -12.39 0.59 -2.90
C PRO A 120 -11.68 0.56 -4.26
N VAL A 121 -10.43 0.07 -4.28
CA VAL A 121 -9.64 -0.08 -5.52
C VAL A 121 -9.21 -1.51 -5.75
N LYS A 122 -9.18 -1.91 -7.02
CA LYS A 122 -8.52 -3.15 -7.46
C LYS A 122 -7.11 -2.82 -7.89
N MET A 123 -6.13 -3.57 -7.40
CA MET A 123 -4.72 -3.40 -7.74
C MET A 123 -4.02 -4.74 -7.87
N VAL A 124 -2.85 -4.74 -8.51
CA VAL A 124 -1.99 -5.92 -8.63
C VAL A 124 -0.66 -5.66 -7.93
N ILE A 125 -0.23 -6.57 -7.05
CA ILE A 125 1.10 -6.57 -6.45
C ILE A 125 1.74 -7.93 -6.74
N ALA A 126 2.94 -7.94 -7.33
CA ALA A 126 3.67 -9.15 -7.70
C ALA A 126 2.81 -10.19 -8.47
N GLY A 127 1.97 -9.72 -9.40
CA GLY A 127 1.06 -10.56 -10.20
C GLY A 127 -0.22 -11.02 -9.48
N GLN A 128 -0.35 -10.77 -8.18
CA GLN A 128 -1.54 -11.09 -7.40
C GLN A 128 -2.51 -9.91 -7.34
N ARG A 129 -3.80 -10.18 -7.60
CA ARG A 129 -4.88 -9.19 -7.47
C ARG A 129 -5.27 -9.00 -6.01
N PHE A 130 -5.57 -7.75 -5.66
CA PHE A 130 -6.11 -7.36 -4.36
C PHE A 130 -7.21 -6.30 -4.52
N ILE A 131 -8.11 -6.28 -3.56
CA ILE A 131 -9.05 -5.19 -3.29
C ILE A 131 -8.52 -4.45 -2.05
N LEU A 132 -8.24 -3.17 -2.22
CA LEU A 132 -7.89 -2.26 -1.14
C LEU A 132 -9.11 -1.40 -0.80
N MET A 133 -9.50 -1.37 0.47
CA MET A 133 -10.68 -0.64 0.92
C MET A 133 -10.52 -0.10 2.34
N HIS A 134 -11.51 0.71 2.69
CA HIS A 134 -11.66 1.27 4.01
C HIS A 134 -12.77 0.53 4.77
N ASP A 135 -12.55 0.21 6.03
CA ASP A 135 -13.58 -0.25 6.96
C ASP A 135 -13.63 0.68 8.19
N ARG A 136 -14.82 0.95 8.71
CA ARG A 136 -15.07 1.94 9.78
C ARG A 136 -15.90 1.43 10.94
N GLN A 137 -16.19 0.14 11.04
CA GLN A 137 -17.14 -0.34 12.04
C GLN A 137 -16.71 -0.08 13.50
N ASP A 138 -15.41 0.02 13.81
CA ASP A 138 -14.90 0.25 15.18
C ASP A 138 -13.59 1.09 15.25
N GLY A 139 -13.32 1.93 14.25
CA GLY A 139 -12.06 2.69 14.12
C GLY A 139 -11.77 3.09 12.68
N GLU A 140 -10.57 3.61 12.38
CA GLU A 140 -10.12 3.76 10.99
C GLU A 140 -9.35 2.48 10.59
N ALA A 141 -9.94 1.65 9.73
CA ALA A 141 -9.34 0.38 9.29
C ALA A 141 -9.06 0.37 7.78
N PHE A 142 -7.85 -0.08 7.43
CA PHE A 142 -7.43 -0.29 6.05
C PHE A 142 -7.29 -1.77 5.77
N VAL A 143 -7.95 -2.23 4.72
CA VAL A 143 -8.07 -3.65 4.39
C VAL A 143 -7.45 -3.93 3.03
N MET A 144 -6.62 -4.95 2.96
CA MET A 144 -6.12 -5.53 1.73
C MET A 144 -6.59 -6.98 1.61
N LEU A 145 -7.53 -7.23 0.70
CA LEU A 145 -8.18 -8.52 0.50
C LEU A 145 -7.79 -9.12 -0.85
N LYS A 146 -7.37 -10.37 -0.87
CA LYS A 146 -7.25 -11.17 -2.08
C LYS A 146 -8.65 -11.69 -2.44
N PRO A 147 -9.23 -11.33 -3.60
CA PRO A 147 -10.49 -11.90 -4.04
C PRO A 147 -10.30 -13.38 -4.37
N ASP A 148 -11.31 -14.19 -4.05
CA ASP A 148 -11.39 -15.62 -4.39
C ASP A 148 -11.33 -15.87 -5.91
#